data_AF-A0A7H4M969-F1
#
_entry.id   AF-A0A7H4M969-F1
#
_cell.length_a   1.000
_cell.length_b   1.000
_cell.length_c   1.000
_cell.angle_alpha   90.00
_cell.angle_beta   90.00
_cell.angle_gamma   90.00
#
_symmetry.space_group_name_H-M   'P 1'
#
loop_
_entity.id
_entity.type
_entity.pdbx_description
1 polymer ?
#
loop_
_entity_poly.entity_id
_entity_poly.type
_entity_poly.pdbx_seq_one_letter_code
_entity_poly.pdbx_strand_id
1 'polypeptide(L)'
;MVPALVISYGISALFYMGEWQGFAALGTFNLFVARIAIASFMAYALGQILDVHVFNRLRQSRHWWLAPTASTLFGNISDTVAFFFIAFWRSPDPFMAAHWGEIALVDYSFKVLISIIFFLPMYGVLLNMLLKRLADKSDLSALQPS
;
A
#
# COMPACT_ATOMS: atom_id res chain seq x y z
N MET A 1 -0.93 -9.63 -8.94
CA MET A 1 0.42 -9.62 -8.32
C MET A 1 1.50 -10.12 -9.28
N VAL A 2 1.42 -11.36 -9.78
CA VAL A 2 2.46 -11.92 -10.67
C VAL A 2 2.77 -11.07 -11.91
N PRO A 3 1.78 -10.54 -12.67
CA PRO A 3 2.09 -9.67 -13.81
C PRO A 3 2.81 -8.37 -13.42
N ALA A 4 2.43 -7.78 -12.27
CA ALA A 4 3.04 -6.55 -11.77
C ALA A 4 4.50 -6.78 -11.34
N LEU A 5 4.82 -7.96 -10.79
CA LEU A 5 6.20 -8.32 -10.45
C LEU A 5 7.09 -8.47 -11.67
N VAL A 6 6.59 -9.13 -12.72
CA VAL A 6 7.33 -9.31 -13.98
C VAL A 6 7.59 -7.95 -14.63
N ILE A 7 6.58 -7.08 -14.68
CA ILE A 7 6.72 -5.72 -15.22
C ILE A 7 7.69 -4.90 -14.36
N SER A 8 7.55 -4.93 -13.03
CA SER A 8 8.41 -4.19 -12.11
C SER A 8 9.88 -4.62 -12.23
N TYR A 9 10.14 -5.95 -12.26
CA TYR A 9 11.48 -6.48 -12.48
C TYR A 9 12.02 -6.10 -13.86
N GLY A 10 11.23 -6.23 -14.92
CA GLY A 10 11.64 -5.89 -16.28
C GLY A 10 12.03 -4.42 -16.43
N ILE A 11 11.21 -3.50 -15.92
CA ILE A 11 11.51 -2.06 -15.95
C ILE A 11 12.75 -1.75 -15.10
N SER A 12 12.84 -2.31 -13.89
CA SER A 12 13.96 -2.07 -12.97
C SER A 12 15.28 -2.69 -13.45
N ALA A 13 15.23 -3.75 -14.27
CA ALA A 13 16.41 -4.35 -14.90
C ALA A 13 16.87 -3.53 -16.12
N LEU A 14 15.93 -2.95 -16.87
CA LEU A 14 16.23 -2.08 -18.02
C LEU A 14 16.77 -0.70 -17.61
N PHE A 15 16.31 -0.19 -16.46
CA PHE A 15 16.74 1.09 -15.90
C PHE A 15 17.31 0.89 -14.50
N TYR A 16 18.63 0.87 -14.39
CA TYR A 16 19.34 0.77 -13.11
C TYR A 16 20.08 2.07 -12.84
N MET A 17 19.87 2.68 -11.66
CA MET A 17 20.47 3.96 -11.26
C MET A 17 20.23 5.12 -12.24
N GLY A 18 19.07 5.13 -12.91
CA GLY A 18 18.72 6.19 -13.88
C GLY A 18 19.35 6.04 -15.26
N GLU A 19 20.19 5.01 -15.46
CA GLU A 19 20.85 4.71 -16.72
C GLU A 19 20.14 3.56 -17.45
N TRP A 20 20.04 3.69 -18.78
CA TRP A 20 19.51 2.63 -19.65
C TRP A 20 20.55 1.52 -19.82
N GLN A 21 20.24 0.33 -19.29
CA GLN A 21 21.15 -0.82 -19.29
C GLN A 21 21.07 -1.66 -20.58
N GLY A 22 20.10 -1.37 -21.46
CA GLY A 22 19.85 -2.11 -22.69
C GLY A 22 19.16 -3.45 -22.49
N PHE A 23 18.68 -4.05 -23.58
CA PHE A 23 17.96 -5.34 -23.53
C PHE A 23 18.84 -6.53 -23.09
N ALA A 24 20.17 -6.38 -23.15
CA ALA A 24 21.10 -7.39 -22.61
C ALA A 24 20.98 -7.54 -21.09
N ALA A 25 20.56 -6.49 -20.38
CA ALA A 25 20.36 -6.52 -18.93
C ALA A 25 19.24 -7.47 -18.49
N LEU A 26 18.27 -7.76 -19.37
CA LEU A 26 17.23 -8.77 -19.13
C LEU A 26 17.81 -10.20 -19.09
N GLY A 27 18.96 -10.43 -19.74
CA GLY A 27 19.69 -11.70 -19.70
C GLY A 27 20.58 -11.88 -18.47
N THR A 28 20.88 -10.81 -17.74
CA THR A 28 21.67 -10.84 -16.51
C THR A 28 20.77 -10.83 -15.28
N PHE A 29 20.89 -11.85 -14.43
CA PHE A 29 20.07 -11.92 -13.21
C PHE A 29 20.59 -10.95 -12.15
N ASN A 30 19.87 -9.85 -11.95
CA ASN A 30 20.24 -8.87 -10.93
C ASN A 30 19.61 -9.27 -9.58
N LEU A 31 20.43 -9.88 -8.71
CA LEU A 31 20.02 -10.35 -7.38
C LEU A 31 19.40 -9.23 -6.52
N PHE A 32 19.88 -7.99 -6.67
CA PHE A 32 19.33 -6.86 -5.94
C PHE A 32 17.89 -6.55 -6.40
N VAL A 33 17.66 -6.43 -7.71
CA VAL A 33 16.32 -6.19 -8.27
C VAL A 33 15.37 -7.35 -7.96
N ALA A 34 15.84 -8.59 -8.09
CA ALA A 34 15.06 -9.78 -7.74
C ALA A 34 14.64 -9.77 -6.27
N ARG A 35 15.55 -9.36 -5.38
CA ARG A 35 15.27 -9.21 -3.94
C ARG A 35 14.20 -8.16 -3.67
N ILE A 36 14.25 -7.00 -4.31
CA ILE A 36 13.21 -5.96 -4.18
C ILE A 36 11.85 -6.48 -4.66
N ALA A 37 11.82 -7.21 -5.77
CA ALA A 37 10.58 -7.80 -6.29
C ALA A 37 9.99 -8.82 -5.30
N ILE A 38 10.82 -9.73 -4.77
CA ILE A 38 10.39 -10.71 -3.76
C ILE A 38 9.93 -10.01 -2.47
N ALA A 39 10.65 -8.99 -2.02
CA ALA A 39 10.27 -8.20 -0.85
C ALA A 39 8.88 -7.56 -1.03
N SER A 40 8.62 -6.98 -2.20
CA SER A 40 7.31 -6.37 -2.54
C SER A 40 6.18 -7.41 -2.52
N PHE A 41 6.43 -8.60 -3.07
CA PHE A 41 5.45 -9.68 -3.05
C PHE A 41 5.13 -10.16 -1.63
N MET A 42 6.17 -10.37 -0.83
CA MET A 42 6.03 -10.86 0.55
C MET A 42 5.37 -9.81 1.44
N ALA A 43 5.74 -8.55 1.30
CA ALA A 43 5.12 -7.43 2.00
C ALA A 43 3.62 -7.37 1.72
N TYR A 44 3.23 -7.42 0.44
CA TYR A 44 1.83 -7.43 0.05
C TYR A 44 1.08 -8.65 0.61
N ALA A 45 1.66 -9.85 0.49
CA ALA A 45 1.02 -11.07 0.97
C ALA A 45 0.80 -11.03 2.49
N LEU A 46 1.82 -10.62 3.27
CA LEU A 46 1.74 -10.48 4.71
C LEU A 46 0.77 -9.37 5.13
N GLY A 47 0.81 -8.22 4.45
CA GLY A 47 -0.11 -7.11 4.66
C GLY A 47 -1.56 -7.52 4.45
N GLN A 48 -1.86 -8.23 3.35
CA GLN A 48 -3.19 -8.73 3.03
C GLN A 48 -3.69 -9.79 4.02
N ILE A 49 -2.83 -10.74 4.42
CA ILE A 49 -3.22 -11.76 5.41
C ILE A 49 -3.54 -11.09 6.75
N LEU A 50 -2.72 -10.13 7.19
CA LEU A 50 -2.96 -9.40 8.42
C LEU A 50 -4.22 -8.55 8.34
N ASP A 51 -4.44 -7.87 7.21
CA ASP A 51 -5.67 -7.11 6.93
C ASP A 51 -6.90 -8.04 7.09
N VAL A 52 -6.95 -9.18 6.38
CA VAL A 52 -8.07 -10.12 6.51
C VAL A 52 -8.23 -10.64 7.94
N HIS A 53 -7.14 -10.94 8.64
CA HIS A 53 -7.19 -11.47 10.01
C HIS A 53 -7.71 -10.42 11.02
N VAL A 54 -7.20 -9.19 10.93
CA VAL A 54 -7.58 -8.07 11.79
C VAL A 54 -9.03 -7.67 11.51
N PHE A 55 -9.42 -7.58 10.23
CA PHE A 55 -10.79 -7.33 9.83
C PHE A 55 -11.75 -8.39 10.37
N ASN A 56 -11.44 -9.67 10.18
CA ASN A 56 -12.32 -10.76 10.61
C ASN A 56 -12.48 -10.79 12.15
N ARG A 57 -11.41 -10.48 12.89
CA ARG A 57 -11.46 -10.38 14.35
C ARG A 57 -12.27 -9.18 14.83
N LEU A 58 -12.08 -8.00 14.23
CA LEU A 58 -12.75 -6.76 14.65
C LEU A 58 -14.17 -6.62 14.11
N ARG A 59 -14.57 -7.37 13.08
CA ARG A 59 -15.94 -7.40 12.55
C ARG A 59 -16.98 -7.79 13.60
N GLN A 60 -16.58 -8.54 14.63
CA GLN A 60 -17.45 -8.92 15.75
C GLN A 60 -17.71 -7.75 16.73
N SER A 61 -17.04 -6.62 16.56
CA SER A 61 -17.18 -5.44 17.42
C SER A 61 -18.37 -4.56 17.00
N ARG A 62 -18.99 -3.87 17.97
CA ARG A 62 -20.16 -2.99 17.75
C ARG A 62 -19.92 -1.80 16.80
N HIS A 63 -18.68 -1.40 16.57
CA HIS A 63 -18.34 -0.24 15.74
C HIS A 63 -17.88 -0.66 14.35
N TRP A 64 -18.76 -0.52 13.36
CA TRP A 64 -18.53 -0.94 11.98
C TRP A 64 -17.31 -0.24 11.31
N TRP A 65 -17.01 1.00 11.71
CA TRP A 65 -15.90 1.79 11.17
C TRP A 65 -14.51 1.41 11.72
N LEU A 66 -14.47 0.75 12.87
CA LEU A 66 -13.21 0.42 13.55
C LEU A 66 -12.49 -0.71 12.81
N ALA A 67 -13.23 -1.71 12.33
CA ALA A 67 -12.65 -2.86 11.63
C ALA A 67 -11.91 -2.45 10.34
N PRO A 68 -12.49 -1.69 9.39
CA PRO A 68 -11.78 -1.24 8.20
C PRO A 68 -10.56 -0.38 8.53
N THR A 69 -10.71 0.59 9.43
CA THR A 69 -9.64 1.56 9.73
C THR A 69 -8.44 0.87 10.39
N ALA A 70 -8.68 0.04 11.40
CA ALA A 70 -7.62 -0.69 12.08
C ALA A 70 -6.95 -1.69 11.13
N SER A 71 -7.74 -2.43 10.36
CA SER A 71 -7.25 -3.42 9.40
C SER A 71 -6.31 -2.80 8.37
N THR A 72 -6.72 -1.69 7.75
CA THR A 72 -5.90 -0.97 6.77
C THR A 72 -4.65 -0.38 7.41
N LEU A 73 -4.74 0.15 8.65
CA LEU A 73 -3.59 0.71 9.34
C LEU A 73 -2.54 -0.36 9.67
N PHE A 74 -2.96 -1.46 10.31
CA PHE A 74 -2.08 -2.57 10.67
C PHE A 74 -1.53 -3.30 9.44
N GLY A 75 -2.36 -3.51 8.41
CA GLY A 75 -1.94 -4.08 7.14
C GLY A 75 -0.83 -3.26 6.47
N ASN A 76 -0.97 -1.92 6.42
CA ASN A 76 0.06 -1.04 5.87
C ASN A 76 1.35 -1.01 6.70
N ILE A 77 1.26 -1.07 8.04
CA ILE A 77 2.44 -1.17 8.90
C ILE A 77 3.21 -2.45 8.58
N SER A 78 2.50 -3.58 8.56
CA SER A 78 3.09 -4.89 8.28
C SER A 78 3.72 -4.93 6.90
N ASP A 79 3.03 -4.42 5.88
CA ASP A 79 3.55 -4.28 4.51
C ASP A 79 4.86 -3.49 4.48
N THR A 80 4.87 -2.29 5.06
CA THR A 80 6.05 -1.41 5.06
C THR A 80 7.23 -2.05 5.80
N VAL A 81 6.99 -2.56 7.01
CA VAL A 81 8.04 -3.20 7.81
C VAL A 81 8.58 -4.45 7.11
N ALA A 82 7.70 -5.31 6.58
CA ALA A 82 8.10 -6.52 5.88
C ALA A 82 8.86 -6.20 4.59
N PHE A 83 8.44 -5.17 3.84
CA PHE A 83 9.14 -4.71 2.64
C PHE A 83 10.57 -4.29 2.98
N PHE A 84 10.75 -3.30 3.87
CA PHE A 84 12.07 -2.77 4.19
C PHE A 84 12.96 -3.83 4.86
N PHE A 85 12.38 -4.69 5.70
CA PHE A 85 13.09 -5.82 6.29
C PHE A 85 13.60 -6.78 5.20
N ILE A 86 12.74 -7.29 4.32
CA ILE A 86 13.15 -8.29 3.32
C ILE A 86 14.03 -7.66 2.25
N ALA A 87 13.77 -6.42 1.84
CA ALA A 87 14.51 -5.70 0.81
C ALA A 87 15.93 -5.31 1.26
N PHE A 88 16.09 -4.80 2.49
CA PHE A 88 17.32 -4.12 2.88
C PHE A 88 18.10 -4.80 4.01
N TRP A 89 17.50 -5.71 4.77
CA TRP A 89 18.21 -6.40 5.86
C TRP A 89 19.41 -7.20 5.35
N ARG A 90 20.64 -6.76 5.62
CA ARG A 90 21.86 -7.37 5.05
C ARG A 90 21.91 -7.26 3.51
N SER A 91 21.42 -6.15 2.97
CA SER A 91 21.61 -5.75 1.57
C SER A 91 23.08 -5.45 1.27
N PRO A 92 23.54 -5.62 0.02
CA PRO A 92 24.87 -5.18 -0.41
C PRO A 92 25.12 -3.67 -0.24
N ASP A 93 24.06 -2.87 -0.05
CA ASP A 93 24.17 -1.46 0.34
C ASP A 93 24.31 -1.33 1.88
N PRO A 94 25.49 -0.93 2.41
CA PRO A 94 25.74 -0.84 3.85
C PRO A 94 24.87 0.21 4.54
N PHE A 95 24.55 1.31 3.85
CA PHE A 95 23.73 2.38 4.41
C PHE A 95 22.30 1.91 4.59
N MET A 96 21.71 1.34 3.54
CA MET A 96 20.35 0.78 3.61
C MET A 96 20.27 -0.37 4.62
N ALA A 97 21.28 -1.23 4.69
CA ALA A 97 21.29 -2.34 5.64
C ALA A 97 21.40 -1.92 7.11
N ALA A 98 22.04 -0.78 7.39
CA ALA A 98 22.14 -0.23 8.75
C ALA A 98 20.90 0.57 9.15
N HIS A 99 20.34 1.36 8.22
CA HIS A 99 19.27 2.33 8.51
C HIS A 99 17.88 1.90 8.06
N TRP A 100 17.68 0.68 7.56
CA TRP A 100 16.38 0.21 7.02
C TRP A 100 15.19 0.47 7.95
N GLY A 101 15.37 0.35 9.27
CA GLY A 101 14.32 0.57 10.26
C GLY A 101 13.93 2.05 10.38
N GLU A 102 14.91 2.95 10.38
CA GLU A 102 14.69 4.40 10.39
C GLU A 102 13.99 4.85 9.10
N ILE A 103 14.43 4.32 7.96
CA ILE A 103 13.84 4.63 6.65
C ILE A 103 12.38 4.14 6.61
N ALA A 104 12.11 2.91 7.07
CA ALA A 104 10.76 2.37 7.14
C ALA A 104 9.84 3.22 8.03
N LEU A 105 10.36 3.70 9.17
CA LEU A 105 9.60 4.56 10.08
C LEU A 105 9.27 5.91 9.43
N VAL A 106 10.25 6.54 8.78
CA VAL A 106 10.07 7.82 8.10
C VAL A 106 9.07 7.67 6.95
N ASP A 107 9.24 6.65 6.09
CA ASP A 107 8.33 6.35 4.98
C ASP A 107 6.88 6.18 5.48
N TYR A 108 6.68 5.32 6.50
CA TYR A 108 5.37 5.10 7.07
C TYR A 108 4.78 6.38 7.70
N SER A 109 5.60 7.18 8.38
CA SER A 109 5.17 8.44 8.99
C SER A 109 4.69 9.43 7.93
N PHE A 110 5.43 9.57 6.82
CA PHE A 110 5.00 10.40 5.69
C PHE A 110 3.71 9.85 5.05
N LYS A 111 3.60 8.53 4.88
CA LYS A 111 2.40 7.88 4.34
C LYS A 111 1.15 8.20 5.18
N VAL A 112 1.26 8.11 6.51
CA VAL A 112 0.17 8.45 7.45
C VAL A 112 -0.11 9.95 7.47
N LEU A 113 0.92 10.79 7.51
CA LEU A 113 0.77 12.25 7.52
C LEU A 113 0.03 12.73 6.28
N ILE A 114 0.44 12.28 5.09
CA ILE A 114 -0.24 12.60 3.82
C ILE A 114 -1.67 12.07 3.84
N SER A 115 -1.89 10.86 4.35
CA SER A 115 -3.24 10.29 4.46
C SER A 115 -4.17 11.13 5.34
N ILE A 116 -3.67 11.63 6.47
CA ILE A 116 -4.47 12.46 7.39
C ILE A 116 -4.71 13.86 6.82
N ILE A 117 -3.69 14.48 6.19
CA ILE A 117 -3.79 15.86 5.70
C ILE A 117 -4.63 15.94 4.41
N PHE A 118 -4.50 14.97 3.50
CA PHE A 118 -5.13 15.04 2.18
C PHE A 118 -6.33 14.09 2.03
N PHE A 119 -6.15 12.80 2.36
CA PHE A 119 -7.15 11.79 2.06
C PHE A 119 -8.33 11.82 3.03
N LEU A 120 -8.11 12.08 4.31
CA LEU A 120 -9.18 12.15 5.32
C LEU A 120 -10.17 13.31 5.05
N PRO A 121 -9.71 14.56 4.80
CA PRO A 121 -10.61 15.66 4.49
C PRO A 121 -11.34 15.46 3.16
N MET A 122 -10.64 14.95 2.15
CA MET A 122 -11.22 14.66 0.84
C MET A 122 -12.31 13.58 0.93
N TYR A 123 -12.08 12.51 1.70
CA TYR A 123 -13.09 11.49 1.98
C TYR A 123 -14.32 12.10 2.66
N GLY A 124 -14.12 12.97 3.66
CA GLY A 124 -15.22 13.65 4.35
C GLY A 124 -16.06 14.54 3.43
N VAL A 125 -15.41 15.34 2.57
CA VAL A 125 -16.09 16.19 1.58
C VAL A 125 -16.86 15.33 0.58
N LEU A 126 -16.24 14.29 0.04
CA LEU A 126 -16.84 13.42 -0.97
C LEU A 126 -18.03 12.64 -0.41
N LEU A 127 -17.92 12.13 0.81
CA LEU A 127 -19.01 11.46 1.52
C LEU A 127 -20.20 12.40 1.72
N ASN A 128 -19.94 13.63 2.21
CA ASN A 128 -21.00 14.63 2.39
C ASN A 128 -21.66 15.03 1.07
N MET A 129 -20.91 15.13 -0.02
CA MET A 129 -21.46 15.41 -1.36
C MET A 129 -22.35 14.27 -1.85
N LEU A 130 -21.92 13.01 -1.66
CA LEU A 130 -22.70 11.83 -2.04
C LEU A 130 -23.98 11.69 -1.22
N LEU A 131 -23.90 11.91 0.09
CA LEU A 131 -25.06 11.86 0.99
C LEU A 131 -26.09 12.94 0.61
N LYS A 132 -25.66 14.17 0.33
CA LYS A 132 -26.55 15.23 -0.16
C LYS A 132 -27.23 14.85 -1.48
N ARG A 133 -26.48 14.34 -2.46
CA ARG A 133 -27.04 13.91 -3.75
C ARG A 133 -28.03 12.75 -3.65
N LEU A 134 -27.83 11.83 -2.69
CA LEU A 134 -28.76 10.73 -2.45
C LEU A 134 -30.02 11.20 -1.74
N ALA A 135 -29.90 12.11 -0.77
CA ALA A 135 -31.04 12.73 -0.09
C ALA A 135 -31.91 13.56 -1.05
N ASP A 136 -31.30 14.39 -1.91
CA ASP A 136 -32.03 15.16 -2.91
C ASP A 136 -32.81 14.25 -3.90
N LYS A 137 -32.27 13.08 -4.24
CA LYS A 137 -32.95 12.10 -5.12
C LYS A 137 -34.09 11.37 -4.42
N SER A 138 -33.95 11.02 -3.14
CA SER A 138 -35.04 10.39 -2.39
C SER A 138 -36.23 11.34 -2.26
N ASP A 139 -35.98 12.63 -2.03
CA ASP A 139 -37.03 13.63 -1.88
C ASP A 139 -37.81 13.87 -3.20
N LEU A 140 -37.12 13.85 -4.35
CA LEU A 140 -37.80 13.90 -5.65
C LEU A 140 -38.67 12.66 -5.94
N SER A 141 -38.23 11.47 -5.52
CA SER A 141 -38.98 10.22 -5.73
C SER A 141 -40.25 10.15 -4.86
N ALA A 142 -40.25 10.78 -3.69
CA ALA A 142 -41.39 10.83 -2.78
C ALA A 142 -42.50 11.79 -3.25
N LEU A 143 -42.18 12.72 -4.17
CA LEU A 143 -43.10 13.73 -4.70
C LEU A 143 -43.76 13.34 -6.03
N GLN A 144 -43.50 12.15 -6.58
CA GLN A 144 -44.23 11.65 -7.75
C GLN A 144 -45.46 10.84 -7.30
N PRO A 145 -46.69 11.37 -7.48
CA PRO A 145 -47.89 10.57 -7.24
C PRO A 145 -48.03 9.52 -8.35
N SER A 146 -48.36 8.29 -7.96
CA SER A 146 -48.71 7.15 -8.82
C SER A 146 -49.98 7.38 -9.62
#